data_AF-A0A258RXU5-F1
#
_entry.id   AF-A0A258RXU5-F1
#
_cell.length_a   1.000
_cell.length_b   1.000
_cell.length_c   1.000
_cell.angle_alpha   90.00
_cell.angle_beta   90.00
_cell.angle_gamma   90.00
#
_symmetry.space_group_name_H-M   'P 1'
#
loop_
_entity.id
_entity.type
_entity.pdbx_description
1 polymer ?
#
loop_
_entity_poly.entity_id
_entity_poly.type
_entity_poly.pdbx_seq_one_letter_code
_entity_poly.pdbx_strand_id
1 'polypeptide(L)'
;MAEWLYEAGIGEARAALVADGRIIKARIELAGSLRVGTVAEARLIEQLPGRQGRVALLDGSGDALLGAVPAGLSVGRPLLVTLVREAIPEHGRAKLARAVVAADGALPALGPDLRERIAESGMPVRRCHAHEADALEAAGWSEVLEEAVDGEIAFPGGVLRMSPTPAMTLFDVDGSGALDSLAVAAATAVGQAVIRHGLGGSIGVDFPSVQGKAARQAVAAAIDAALPPALAGPFERTALNGFGFLQIVRPRPRASLPELLRIDPVGAAARAVLRQIERSPPGGARAHRLPAAVRARIESQPDWAAELSRGVGGTVILED
;
A
#
# COMPACT_ATOMS: atom_id res chain seq x y z
N MET A 1 -0.19 17.21 17.09
CA MET A 1 -0.46 17.64 15.69
C MET A 1 0.01 16.53 14.78
N ALA A 2 -0.71 16.21 13.71
CA ALA A 2 -0.31 15.14 12.79
C ALA A 2 0.68 15.67 11.74
N GLU A 3 1.74 14.91 11.45
CA GLU A 3 2.71 15.22 10.39
C GLU A 3 3.09 13.98 9.59
N TRP A 4 3.36 14.15 8.30
CA TRP A 4 3.95 13.11 7.48
C TRP A 4 5.46 13.09 7.66
N LEU A 5 5.99 11.92 8.00
CA LEU A 5 7.39 11.58 7.81
C LEU A 5 7.54 10.98 6.41
N TYR A 6 8.45 11.51 5.60
CA TYR A 6 8.76 11.02 4.27
C TYR A 6 10.24 10.67 4.15
N GLU A 7 10.52 9.47 3.66
CA GLU A 7 11.88 9.02 3.40
C GLU A 7 12.00 8.50 1.97
N ALA A 8 12.90 9.10 1.20
CA ALA A 8 13.30 8.58 -0.12
C ALA A 8 14.38 7.52 0.10
N GLY A 9 14.19 6.31 -0.43
CA GLY A 9 15.12 5.20 -0.27
C GLY A 9 15.48 4.53 -1.56
N ILE A 10 16.50 3.68 -1.46
CA ILE A 10 16.95 2.85 -2.55
C ILE A 10 15.87 1.82 -2.87
N GLY A 11 15.31 1.90 -4.07
CA GLY A 11 14.26 1.00 -4.56
C GLY A 11 12.86 1.26 -4.03
N GLU A 12 12.67 2.11 -3.02
CA GLU A 12 11.35 2.52 -2.51
C GLU A 12 11.35 3.87 -1.79
N ALA A 13 10.23 4.57 -1.87
CA ALA A 13 9.91 5.67 -0.97
C ALA A 13 8.95 5.21 0.14
N ARG A 14 9.15 5.71 1.36
CA ARG A 14 8.33 5.43 2.54
C ARG A 14 7.70 6.70 3.04
N ALA A 15 6.46 6.62 3.49
CA ALA A 15 5.81 7.72 4.18
C ALA A 15 4.93 7.22 5.32
N ALA A 16 4.96 7.89 6.47
CA ALA A 16 4.07 7.62 7.58
C ALA A 16 3.47 8.92 8.14
N LEU A 17 2.14 8.98 8.26
CA LEU A 17 1.45 10.03 8.98
C LEU A 17 1.49 9.65 10.46
N VAL A 18 2.12 10.50 11.26
CA VAL A 18 2.31 10.29 12.69
C VAL A 18 1.42 11.27 13.45
N ALA A 19 0.65 10.75 14.41
CA ALA A 19 -0.11 11.54 15.36
C ALA A 19 0.16 10.99 16.77
N ASP A 20 0.48 11.89 17.71
CA ASP A 20 0.78 11.55 19.10
C ASP A 20 1.86 10.46 19.24
N GLY A 21 2.90 10.57 18.40
CA GLY A 21 4.03 9.63 18.37
C GLY A 21 3.73 8.28 17.75
N ARG A 22 2.56 8.07 17.14
CA ARG A 22 2.16 6.79 16.53
C ARG A 22 1.81 6.93 15.06
N ILE A 23 2.16 5.92 14.27
CA ILE A 23 1.77 5.84 12.86
C ILE A 23 0.27 5.55 12.75
N ILE A 24 -0.46 6.47 12.13
CA ILE A 24 -1.89 6.32 11.80
C ILE A 24 -2.14 6.00 10.32
N LYS A 25 -1.16 6.24 9.44
CA LYS A 25 -1.22 5.94 8.00
C LYS A 25 0.18 5.67 7.48
N ALA A 26 0.43 4.54 6.83
CA ALA A 26 1.74 4.21 6.26
C ALA A 26 1.62 3.87 4.77
N ARG A 27 2.59 4.30 3.97
CA ARG A 27 2.61 4.12 2.52
C ARG A 27 4.02 3.78 2.07
N ILE A 28 4.10 2.84 1.12
CA ILE A 28 5.32 2.50 0.39
C ILE A 28 5.02 2.69 -1.10
N GLU A 29 5.95 3.29 -1.81
CA GLU A 29 5.95 3.35 -3.27
C GLU A 29 7.24 2.72 -3.79
N LEU A 30 7.10 1.69 -4.61
CA LEU A 30 8.25 1.05 -5.24
C LEU A 30 8.71 1.85 -6.46
N ALA A 31 10.02 1.92 -6.67
CA ALA A 31 10.60 2.54 -7.85
C ALA A 31 10.10 1.85 -9.14
N GLY A 32 9.94 2.63 -10.21
CA GLY A 32 9.51 2.12 -11.52
C GLY A 32 8.03 1.75 -11.62
N SER A 33 7.19 2.07 -10.62
CA SER A 33 5.75 1.80 -10.65
C SER A 33 4.98 2.73 -11.60
N LEU A 34 3.98 2.16 -12.29
CA LEU A 34 3.04 2.89 -13.14
C LEU A 34 2.00 3.66 -12.31
N ARG A 35 2.37 4.86 -11.86
CA ARG A 35 1.60 5.70 -10.93
C ARG A 35 0.20 6.03 -11.46
N VAL A 36 -0.81 5.93 -10.59
CA VAL A 36 -2.15 6.49 -10.88
C VAL A 36 -2.05 7.99 -11.13
N GLY A 37 -2.78 8.47 -12.14
CA GLY A 37 -2.72 9.84 -12.64
C GLY A 37 -1.81 10.01 -13.85
N THR A 38 -0.94 9.04 -14.15
CA THR A 38 -0.08 9.10 -15.35
C THR A 38 -0.93 9.17 -16.61
N VAL A 39 -0.66 10.18 -17.42
CA VAL A 39 -1.18 10.34 -18.78
C VAL A 39 -0.10 9.90 -19.74
N ALA A 40 -0.35 8.84 -20.50
CA ALA A 40 0.65 8.22 -21.37
C ALA A 40 0.09 7.91 -22.75
N GLU A 41 0.95 7.99 -23.75
CA GLU A 41 0.65 7.47 -25.08
C GLU A 41 0.67 5.93 -25.03
N ALA A 42 -0.34 5.32 -25.63
CA ALA A 42 -0.48 3.88 -25.65
C ALA A 42 -0.94 3.40 -27.03
N ARG A 43 -0.87 2.10 -27.25
CA ARG A 43 -1.42 1.42 -28.42
C ARG A 43 -2.36 0.32 -27.97
N LEU A 44 -3.56 0.25 -28.56
CA LEU A 44 -4.45 -0.88 -28.35
C LEU A 44 -3.83 -2.13 -28.98
N ILE A 45 -3.49 -3.13 -28.16
CA ILE A 45 -2.85 -4.37 -28.63
C ILE A 45 -3.80 -5.58 -28.65
N GLU A 46 -4.90 -5.51 -27.89
CA GLU A 46 -5.87 -6.60 -27.79
C GLU A 46 -7.26 -6.03 -27.46
N GLN A 47 -8.31 -6.54 -28.11
CA GLN A 47 -9.69 -6.30 -27.69
C GLN A 47 -10.17 -7.48 -26.84
N LEU A 48 -10.86 -7.16 -25.75
CA LEU A 48 -11.36 -8.11 -24.77
C LEU A 48 -12.90 -8.05 -24.70
N PRO A 49 -13.56 -9.09 -24.15
CA PRO A 49 -15.00 -9.08 -23.94
C PRO A 49 -15.49 -7.85 -23.15
N GLY A 50 -16.75 -7.46 -23.37
CA GLY A 50 -17.35 -6.33 -22.65
C GLY A 50 -16.81 -4.95 -23.05
N ARG A 51 -16.32 -4.81 -24.29
CA ARG A 51 -15.67 -3.59 -24.82
C ARG A 51 -14.41 -3.17 -24.04
N GLN A 52 -13.75 -4.11 -23.36
CA GLN A 52 -12.46 -3.86 -22.73
C GLN A 52 -11.33 -4.05 -23.75
N GLY A 53 -10.12 -3.62 -23.38
CA GLY A 53 -8.95 -3.87 -24.20
C GLY A 53 -7.68 -3.88 -23.38
N ARG A 54 -6.61 -4.40 -23.96
CA ARG A 54 -5.26 -4.26 -23.41
C ARG A 54 -4.51 -3.24 -24.25
N VAL A 55 -3.85 -2.30 -23.59
CA VAL A 55 -3.00 -1.30 -24.22
C VAL A 55 -1.56 -1.50 -23.78
N ALA A 56 -0.62 -1.35 -24.70
CA ALA A 56 0.81 -1.24 -24.41
C ALA A 56 1.20 0.24 -24.37
N LEU A 57 1.89 0.66 -23.31
CA LEU A 57 2.42 2.03 -23.21
C LEU A 57 3.61 2.19 -24.15
N LEU A 58 3.65 3.30 -24.90
CA LEU A 58 4.64 3.49 -25.96
C LEU A 58 6.06 3.73 -25.46
N ASP A 59 6.20 4.16 -24.21
CA ASP A 59 7.49 4.33 -23.51
C ASP A 59 8.10 3.01 -23.02
N GLY A 60 7.42 1.87 -23.25
CA GLY A 60 7.88 0.55 -22.83
C GLY A 60 7.69 0.25 -21.34
N SER A 61 7.02 1.12 -20.59
CA SER A 61 6.77 0.95 -19.15
C SER A 61 5.79 -0.19 -18.82
N GLY A 62 5.16 -0.78 -19.83
CA GLY A 62 4.38 -2.02 -19.73
C GLY A 62 2.97 -1.87 -20.29
N ASP A 63 2.07 -2.73 -19.81
CA ASP A 63 0.71 -2.82 -20.31
C ASP A 63 -0.33 -2.45 -19.25
N ALA A 64 -1.46 -1.93 -19.73
CA ALA A 64 -2.63 -1.62 -18.92
C ALA A 64 -3.92 -2.20 -19.52
N LEU A 65 -4.89 -2.48 -18.65
CA LEU A 65 -6.26 -2.81 -19.03
C LEU A 65 -7.03 -1.50 -19.27
N LEU A 66 -7.48 -1.29 -20.51
CA LEU A 66 -8.37 -0.21 -20.88
C LEU A 66 -9.82 -0.58 -20.53
N GLY A 67 -10.43 0.19 -19.62
CA GLY A 67 -11.76 -0.13 -19.08
C GLY A 67 -12.90 -0.06 -20.09
N ALA A 68 -12.76 0.75 -21.14
CA ALA A 68 -13.70 0.84 -22.25
C ALA A 68 -12.97 1.31 -23.51
N VAL A 69 -12.98 0.47 -24.55
CA VAL A 69 -12.43 0.78 -25.87
C VAL A 69 -13.43 1.71 -26.60
N PRO A 70 -12.98 2.87 -27.10
CA PRO A 70 -13.79 3.74 -27.95
C PRO A 70 -14.39 3.00 -29.14
N ALA A 71 -15.62 3.34 -29.49
CA ALA A 71 -16.24 2.79 -30.69
C ALA A 71 -15.39 3.14 -31.93
N GLY A 72 -15.12 2.15 -32.78
CA GLY A 72 -14.32 2.33 -33.99
C GLY A 72 -12.80 2.30 -33.79
N LEU A 73 -12.29 2.19 -32.57
CA LEU A 73 -10.85 2.04 -32.33
C LEU A 73 -10.41 0.59 -32.61
N SER A 74 -9.63 0.40 -33.68
CA SER A 74 -9.06 -0.91 -34.04
C SER A 74 -7.74 -1.20 -33.33
N VAL A 75 -7.41 -2.50 -33.22
CA VAL A 75 -6.11 -2.95 -32.72
C VAL A 75 -4.98 -2.35 -33.57
N GLY A 76 -3.90 -1.95 -32.93
CA GLY A 76 -2.74 -1.29 -33.52
C GLY A 76 -2.83 0.24 -33.52
N ARG A 77 -3.99 0.82 -33.21
CA ARG A 77 -4.17 2.29 -33.19
C ARG A 77 -3.64 2.92 -31.89
N PRO A 78 -2.98 4.09 -31.99
CA PRO A 78 -2.56 4.84 -30.81
C PRO A 78 -3.74 5.55 -30.16
N LEU A 79 -3.62 5.78 -28.85
CA LEU A 79 -4.53 6.59 -28.06
C LEU A 79 -3.79 7.15 -26.85
N LEU A 80 -4.29 8.25 -26.30
CA LEU A 80 -3.83 8.77 -25.01
C LEU A 80 -4.67 8.16 -23.88
N VAL A 81 -4.02 7.67 -22.84
CA VAL A 81 -4.71 7.05 -21.69
C VAL A 81 -4.29 7.69 -20.38
N THR A 82 -5.19 7.67 -19.39
CA THR A 82 -4.90 8.02 -18.01
C THR A 82 -4.97 6.78 -17.14
N LEU A 83 -3.93 6.51 -16.35
CA LEU A 83 -3.92 5.44 -15.37
C LEU A 83 -4.79 5.80 -14.17
N VAL A 84 -5.77 4.95 -13.87
CA VAL A 84 -6.74 5.12 -12.77
C VAL A 84 -6.55 4.09 -11.65
N ARG A 85 -5.79 3.02 -11.91
CA ARG A 85 -5.35 2.04 -10.92
C ARG A 85 -3.94 1.56 -11.28
N GLU A 86 -3.05 1.51 -10.32
CA GLU A 86 -1.74 0.86 -10.42
C GLU A 86 -1.88 -0.64 -10.65
N ALA A 87 -0.80 -1.28 -11.09
CA ALA A 87 -0.75 -2.74 -11.07
C ALA A 87 -0.92 -3.21 -9.63
N ILE A 88 -1.75 -4.22 -9.45
CA ILE A 88 -1.99 -4.83 -8.15
C ILE A 88 -1.32 -6.21 -8.16
N PRO A 89 -0.33 -6.44 -7.30
CA PRO A 89 0.36 -7.72 -7.23
C PRO A 89 -0.59 -8.80 -6.72
N GLU A 90 -0.53 -9.98 -7.33
CA GLU A 90 -1.28 -11.17 -6.92
C GLU A 90 -0.42 -12.41 -7.17
N HIS A 91 -0.56 -13.43 -6.33
CA HIS A 91 0.12 -14.71 -6.51
C HIS A 91 -0.31 -15.32 -7.86
N GLY A 92 0.67 -15.61 -8.72
CA GLY A 92 0.42 -16.02 -10.11
C GLY A 92 0.45 -14.83 -11.07
N ARG A 93 -0.71 -14.37 -11.54
CA ARG A 93 -0.80 -13.29 -12.53
C ARG A 93 -1.28 -11.99 -11.88
N ALA A 94 -0.37 -11.02 -11.78
CA ALA A 94 -0.71 -9.68 -11.33
C ALA A 94 -1.86 -9.06 -12.13
N LYS A 95 -2.73 -8.32 -11.44
CA LYS A 95 -3.73 -7.47 -12.08
C LYS A 95 -3.00 -6.29 -12.71
N LEU A 96 -2.98 -6.23 -14.04
CA LEU A 96 -2.44 -5.10 -14.82
C LEU A 96 -2.95 -3.76 -14.27
N ALA A 97 -2.19 -2.69 -14.49
CA ALA A 97 -2.69 -1.34 -14.26
C ALA A 97 -4.01 -1.13 -15.03
N ARG A 98 -4.92 -0.30 -14.53
CA ARG A 98 -6.15 0.06 -15.23
C ARG A 98 -6.04 1.46 -15.78
N ALA A 99 -6.41 1.61 -17.05
CA ALA A 99 -6.44 2.87 -17.75
C ALA A 99 -7.85 3.21 -18.24
N VAL A 100 -8.08 4.49 -18.46
CA VAL A 100 -9.21 5.04 -19.21
C VAL A 100 -8.67 5.91 -20.33
N VAL A 101 -9.49 6.21 -21.33
CA VAL A 101 -9.13 7.21 -22.34
C VAL A 101 -8.88 8.54 -21.65
N ALA A 102 -7.78 9.21 -21.99
CA ALA A 102 -7.47 10.50 -21.39
C ALA A 102 -8.55 11.55 -21.74
N ALA A 103 -8.72 12.54 -20.86
CA ALA A 103 -9.61 13.65 -21.11
C ALA A 103 -9.17 14.44 -22.37
N ASP A 104 -10.11 15.11 -23.03
CA ASP A 104 -9.79 15.95 -24.18
C ASP A 104 -8.83 17.09 -23.78
N GLY A 105 -7.83 17.34 -24.62
CA GLY A 105 -6.76 18.31 -24.34
C GLY A 105 -5.74 17.88 -23.27
N ALA A 106 -5.81 16.66 -22.72
CA ALA A 106 -4.78 16.16 -21.81
C ALA A 106 -3.42 16.03 -22.51
N LEU A 107 -2.34 16.25 -21.76
CA LEU A 107 -0.97 16.12 -22.25
C LEU A 107 -0.26 14.97 -21.51
N PRO A 108 0.69 14.27 -22.16
CA PRO A 108 1.52 13.27 -21.49
C PRO A 108 2.22 13.83 -20.26
N ALA A 109 2.05 13.16 -19.12
CA ALA A 109 2.62 13.55 -17.84
C ALA A 109 2.65 12.37 -16.89
N LEU A 110 3.67 12.32 -16.02
CA LEU A 110 3.72 11.34 -14.94
C LEU A 110 2.69 11.69 -13.86
N GLY A 111 2.02 10.66 -13.32
CA GLY A 111 1.15 10.84 -12.16
C GLY A 111 1.94 11.20 -10.89
N PRO A 112 1.29 11.77 -9.87
CA PRO A 112 1.99 12.25 -8.68
C PRO A 112 2.72 11.11 -7.95
N ASP A 113 3.99 11.31 -7.59
CA ASP A 113 4.77 10.41 -6.74
C ASP A 113 4.26 10.37 -5.29
N LEU A 114 4.84 9.51 -4.46
CA LEU A 114 4.42 9.40 -3.05
C LEU A 114 4.52 10.74 -2.29
N ARG A 115 5.56 11.53 -2.53
CA ARG A 115 5.79 12.80 -1.83
C ARG A 115 4.76 13.84 -2.25
N GLU A 116 4.48 13.95 -3.54
CA GLU A 116 3.46 14.83 -4.10
C GLU A 116 2.09 14.49 -3.52
N ARG A 117 1.72 13.20 -3.49
CA ARG A 117 0.43 12.74 -2.94
C ARG A 117 0.24 13.02 -1.45
N ILE A 118 1.28 12.88 -0.63
CA ILE A 118 1.16 13.20 0.80
C ILE A 118 1.10 14.72 1.03
N ALA A 119 1.76 15.52 0.20
CA ALA A 119 1.69 16.98 0.28
C ALA A 119 0.28 17.49 -0.06
N GLU A 120 -0.42 16.86 -1.01
CA GLU A 120 -1.82 17.16 -1.35
C GLU A 120 -2.80 16.94 -0.19
N SER A 121 -2.42 16.19 0.86
CA SER A 121 -3.27 16.00 2.04
C SER A 121 -3.44 17.26 2.90
N GLY A 122 -2.64 18.30 2.67
CA GLY A 122 -2.63 19.54 3.46
C GLY A 122 -1.97 19.41 4.84
N MET A 123 -1.46 18.22 5.19
CA MET A 123 -0.70 17.98 6.41
C MET A 123 0.79 18.29 6.20
N PRO A 124 1.52 18.81 7.21
CA PRO A 124 2.95 19.05 7.09
C PRO A 124 3.72 17.80 6.68
N VAL A 125 4.75 17.96 5.84
CA VAL A 125 5.63 16.87 5.38
C VAL A 125 7.06 17.16 5.82
N ARG A 126 7.59 16.32 6.71
CA ARG A 126 8.99 16.29 7.11
C ARG A 126 9.74 15.26 6.25
N ARG A 127 10.77 15.72 5.56
CA ARG A 127 11.74 14.81 4.92
C ARG A 127 12.69 14.27 5.99
N CYS A 128 12.84 12.95 6.04
CA CYS A 128 13.78 12.25 6.90
C CYS A 128 15.01 11.86 6.07
N HIS A 129 16.19 12.03 6.64
CA HIS A 129 17.45 11.67 6.00
C HIS A 129 18.12 10.48 6.70
N ALA A 130 18.85 9.65 5.96
CA ALA A 130 19.48 8.44 6.49
C ALA A 130 20.52 8.70 7.59
N HIS A 131 21.12 9.89 7.65
CA HIS A 131 22.10 10.27 8.68
C HIS A 131 21.46 10.80 9.98
N GLU A 132 20.14 11.02 9.99
CA GLU A 132 19.40 11.44 11.17
C GLU A 132 18.93 10.22 11.98
N ALA A 133 18.46 10.46 13.21
CA ALA A 133 17.75 9.43 13.96
C ALA A 133 16.54 8.93 13.17
N ASP A 134 16.26 7.63 13.27
CA ASP A 134 15.18 6.99 12.53
C ASP A 134 13.81 7.37 13.11
N ALA A 135 13.25 8.47 12.61
CA ALA A 135 11.96 9.00 13.07
C ALA A 135 10.78 8.09 12.69
N LEU A 136 10.90 7.34 11.59
CA LEU A 136 9.89 6.35 11.21
C LEU A 136 9.89 5.21 12.23
N GLU A 137 11.07 4.68 12.56
CA GLU A 137 11.19 3.62 13.55
C GLU A 137 10.73 4.08 14.94
N ALA A 138 11.11 5.29 15.36
CA ALA A 138 10.66 5.86 16.63
C ALA A 138 9.12 5.99 16.74
N ALA A 139 8.41 6.03 15.61
CA ALA A 139 6.94 6.08 15.55
C ALA A 139 6.27 4.69 15.41
N GLY A 140 7.07 3.63 15.32
CA GLY A 140 6.62 2.23 15.23
C GLY A 140 6.57 1.65 13.81
N TRP A 141 7.55 1.99 12.96
CA TRP A 141 7.55 1.51 11.57
C TRP A 141 7.68 0.00 11.46
N SER A 142 8.59 -0.63 12.22
CA SER A 142 8.74 -2.09 12.26
C SER A 142 7.44 -2.79 12.67
N GLU A 143 6.76 -2.31 13.71
CA GLU A 143 5.49 -2.87 14.18
C GLU A 143 4.41 -2.78 13.10
N VAL A 144 4.35 -1.69 12.33
CA VAL A 144 3.42 -1.57 11.20
C VAL A 144 3.75 -2.55 10.08
N LEU A 145 5.03 -2.81 9.81
CA LEU A 145 5.42 -3.81 8.81
C LEU A 145 5.12 -5.23 9.31
N GLU A 146 5.36 -5.54 10.58
CA GLU A 146 5.02 -6.82 11.21
C GLU A 146 3.52 -7.09 11.14
N GLU A 147 2.68 -6.13 11.53
CA GLU A 147 1.23 -6.24 11.36
C GLU A 147 0.84 -6.52 9.90
N ALA A 148 1.50 -5.87 8.94
CA ALA A 148 1.19 -6.05 7.52
C ALA A 148 1.63 -7.42 7.00
N VAL A 149 2.74 -7.98 7.49
CA VAL A 149 3.28 -9.28 7.09
C VAL A 149 2.57 -10.43 7.79
N ASP A 150 2.42 -10.36 9.11
CA ASP A 150 1.88 -11.46 9.92
C ASP A 150 0.35 -11.40 9.99
N GLY A 151 -0.21 -10.20 9.98
CA GLY A 151 -1.65 -9.97 10.04
C GLY A 151 -2.21 -9.90 11.46
N GLU A 152 -1.39 -10.07 12.50
CA GLU A 152 -1.83 -9.93 13.88
C GLU A 152 -1.77 -8.46 14.30
N ILE A 153 -2.91 -7.92 14.74
CA ILE A 153 -3.04 -6.51 15.15
C ILE A 153 -3.66 -6.45 16.54
N ALA A 154 -2.85 -6.18 17.56
CA ALA A 154 -3.33 -6.07 18.93
C ALA A 154 -4.19 -4.81 19.13
N PHE A 155 -5.23 -4.93 19.95
CA PHE A 155 -6.04 -3.80 20.41
C PHE A 155 -6.51 -4.03 21.86
N PRO A 156 -7.00 -3.00 22.57
CA PRO A 156 -7.49 -3.20 23.94
C PRO A 156 -8.59 -4.26 24.01
N GLY A 157 -8.30 -5.38 24.68
CA GLY A 157 -9.23 -6.49 24.89
C GLY A 157 -9.14 -7.64 23.87
N GLY A 158 -8.34 -7.52 22.81
CA GLY A 158 -8.26 -8.57 21.78
C GLY A 158 -7.16 -8.37 20.73
N VAL A 159 -7.24 -9.18 19.68
CA VAL A 159 -6.36 -9.15 18.52
C VAL A 159 -7.18 -9.33 17.25
N LEU A 160 -6.86 -8.58 16.20
CA LEU A 160 -7.40 -8.84 14.88
C LEU A 160 -6.46 -9.77 14.12
N ARG A 161 -7.02 -10.71 13.37
CA ARG A 161 -6.28 -11.50 12.38
C ARG A 161 -6.65 -11.04 10.97
N MET A 162 -5.75 -10.30 10.35
CA MET A 162 -5.86 -9.79 8.99
C MET A 162 -5.33 -10.81 7.97
N SER A 163 -6.19 -11.20 7.03
CA SER A 163 -5.87 -12.13 5.95
C SER A 163 -6.21 -11.52 4.58
N PRO A 164 -5.21 -11.00 3.83
CA PRO A 164 -5.40 -10.62 2.44
C PRO A 164 -5.66 -11.87 1.58
N THR A 165 -6.75 -11.86 0.82
CA THR A 165 -7.10 -12.93 -0.13
C THR A 165 -7.25 -12.35 -1.55
N PRO A 166 -7.28 -13.18 -2.61
CA PRO A 166 -7.47 -12.69 -3.98
C PRO A 166 -8.77 -11.88 -4.18
N ALA A 167 -9.83 -12.21 -3.45
CA ALA A 167 -11.13 -11.57 -3.57
C ALA A 167 -11.32 -10.36 -2.64
N MET A 168 -10.86 -10.47 -1.39
CA MET A 168 -11.05 -9.47 -0.36
C MET A 168 -10.03 -9.59 0.78
N THR A 169 -9.87 -8.56 1.60
CA THR A 169 -9.16 -8.70 2.89
C THR A 169 -10.16 -9.10 3.97
N LEU A 170 -9.83 -10.12 4.77
CA LEU A 170 -10.65 -10.57 5.88
C LEU A 170 -10.01 -10.17 7.21
N PHE A 171 -10.84 -9.80 8.18
CA PHE A 171 -10.50 -9.65 9.58
C PHE A 171 -11.32 -10.64 10.40
N ASP A 172 -10.63 -11.44 11.20
CA ASP A 172 -11.21 -12.22 12.29
C ASP A 172 -10.89 -11.55 13.64
N VAL A 173 -11.80 -11.68 14.61
CA VAL A 173 -11.74 -10.97 15.90
C VAL A 173 -11.63 -11.98 17.04
N ASP A 174 -10.46 -12.05 17.64
CA ASP A 174 -10.22 -12.81 18.86
C ASP A 174 -10.13 -11.88 20.07
N GLY A 175 -10.64 -12.31 21.22
CA GLY A 175 -10.52 -11.55 22.44
C GLY A 175 -11.26 -12.15 23.61
N SER A 176 -11.24 -11.42 24.73
CA SER A 176 -11.90 -11.84 25.98
C SER A 176 -12.82 -10.74 26.50
N GLY A 177 -13.74 -11.11 27.40
CA GLY A 177 -14.71 -10.19 27.99
C GLY A 177 -16.07 -10.22 27.30
N ALA A 178 -16.87 -9.16 27.51
CA ALA A 178 -18.22 -9.09 26.96
C ALA A 178 -18.20 -8.84 25.44
N LEU A 179 -18.94 -9.67 24.69
CA LEU A 179 -18.89 -9.68 23.22
C LEU A 179 -19.27 -8.34 22.59
N ASP A 180 -20.28 -7.65 23.12
CA ASP A 180 -20.72 -6.35 22.60
C ASP A 180 -19.61 -5.30 22.72
N SER A 181 -18.91 -5.24 23.85
CA SER A 181 -17.78 -4.32 24.04
C SER A 181 -16.56 -4.72 23.20
N LEU A 182 -16.29 -6.01 23.05
CA LEU A 182 -15.22 -6.54 22.21
C LEU A 182 -15.44 -6.17 20.74
N ALA A 183 -16.67 -6.34 20.23
CA ALA A 183 -17.02 -6.03 18.85
C ALA A 183 -16.87 -4.53 18.53
N VAL A 184 -17.23 -3.66 19.47
CA VAL A 184 -17.06 -2.20 19.31
C VAL A 184 -15.58 -1.82 19.30
N ALA A 185 -14.78 -2.36 20.21
CA ALA A 185 -13.34 -2.12 20.24
C ALA A 185 -12.65 -2.64 18.97
N ALA A 186 -13.03 -3.84 18.52
CA ALA A 186 -12.55 -4.45 17.28
C ALA A 186 -12.93 -3.60 16.05
N ALA A 187 -14.14 -3.04 16.01
CA ALA A 187 -14.56 -2.15 14.93
C ALA A 187 -13.67 -0.91 14.83
N THR A 188 -13.35 -0.29 15.97
CA THR A 188 -12.40 0.82 15.99
C THR A 188 -11.02 0.39 15.49
N ALA A 189 -10.51 -0.76 15.94
CA ALA A 189 -9.22 -1.29 15.51
C ALA A 189 -9.19 -1.61 14.01
N VAL A 190 -10.26 -2.16 13.45
CA VAL A 190 -10.39 -2.44 12.01
C VAL A 190 -10.34 -1.15 11.20
N GLY A 191 -11.12 -0.13 11.57
CA GLY A 191 -11.10 1.15 10.86
C GLY A 191 -9.70 1.79 10.84
N GLN A 192 -9.00 1.74 11.97
CA GLN A 192 -7.61 2.20 12.09
C GLN A 192 -6.66 1.37 11.20
N ALA A 193 -6.75 0.04 11.22
CA ALA A 193 -5.94 -0.85 10.39
C ALA A 193 -6.17 -0.61 8.89
N VAL A 194 -7.42 -0.39 8.46
CA VAL A 194 -7.78 -0.09 7.07
C VAL A 194 -7.09 1.19 6.57
N ILE A 195 -7.00 2.23 7.41
CA ILE A 195 -6.29 3.46 7.08
C ILE A 195 -4.78 3.23 7.10
N ARG A 196 -4.27 2.67 8.21
CA ARG A 196 -2.85 2.43 8.49
C ARG A 196 -2.18 1.68 7.36
N HIS A 197 -2.76 0.55 6.97
CA HIS A 197 -2.24 -0.36 5.95
C HIS A 197 -2.67 -0.02 4.52
N GLY A 198 -3.55 0.96 4.36
CA GLY A 198 -4.04 1.38 3.05
C GLY A 198 -4.89 0.32 2.33
N LEU A 199 -5.64 -0.48 3.09
CA LEU A 199 -6.47 -1.56 2.57
C LEU A 199 -7.58 -1.01 1.69
N GLY A 200 -7.79 -1.57 0.50
CA GLY A 200 -8.85 -1.14 -0.40
C GLY A 200 -9.58 -2.31 -1.04
N GLY A 201 -10.67 -2.01 -1.75
CA GLY A 201 -11.51 -2.99 -2.41
C GLY A 201 -12.53 -3.55 -1.43
N SER A 202 -12.80 -4.85 -1.54
CA SER A 202 -13.70 -5.56 -0.64
C SER A 202 -12.94 -5.95 0.64
N ILE A 203 -13.51 -5.64 1.79
CA ILE A 203 -12.97 -5.95 3.12
C ILE A 203 -14.09 -6.55 3.95
N GLY A 204 -13.87 -7.70 4.55
CA GLY A 204 -14.84 -8.41 5.39
C GLY A 204 -14.35 -8.48 6.82
N VAL A 205 -15.29 -8.39 7.76
CA VAL A 205 -15.00 -8.47 9.18
C VAL A 205 -15.95 -9.47 9.80
N ASP A 206 -15.40 -10.50 10.42
CA ASP A 206 -16.13 -11.47 11.23
C ASP A 206 -16.07 -11.04 12.70
N PHE A 207 -17.14 -10.44 13.19
CA PHE A 207 -17.25 -10.02 14.58
C PHE A 207 -17.81 -11.15 15.44
N PRO A 208 -17.50 -11.17 16.75
CA PRO A 208 -18.20 -12.05 17.67
C PRO A 208 -19.71 -11.80 17.62
N SER A 209 -20.50 -12.83 17.97
CA SER A 209 -21.96 -12.77 17.94
C SER A 209 -22.51 -11.75 18.95
N VAL A 210 -22.85 -10.55 18.46
CA VAL A 210 -23.52 -9.50 19.24
C VAL A 210 -25.04 -9.63 19.17
N GLN A 211 -25.72 -9.33 20.28
CA GLN A 211 -27.17 -9.54 20.39
C GLN A 211 -27.96 -8.23 20.26
N GLY A 212 -29.05 -8.30 19.50
CA GLY A 212 -29.99 -7.18 19.35
C GLY A 212 -29.58 -6.12 18.33
N LYS A 213 -30.48 -5.16 18.10
CA LYS A 213 -30.29 -4.09 17.10
C LYS A 213 -29.32 -3.01 17.58
N ALA A 214 -29.37 -2.66 18.86
CA ALA A 214 -28.54 -1.59 19.43
C ALA A 214 -27.05 -1.91 19.37
N ALA A 215 -26.64 -3.12 19.78
CA ALA A 215 -25.24 -3.55 19.71
C ALA A 215 -24.70 -3.53 18.27
N ARG A 216 -25.48 -4.06 17.30
CA ARG A 216 -25.11 -4.03 15.88
C ARG A 216 -24.94 -2.62 15.32
N GLN A 217 -25.79 -1.68 15.75
CA GLN A 217 -25.66 -0.26 15.38
C GLN A 217 -24.44 0.39 16.01
N ALA A 218 -24.08 0.03 17.25
CA ALA A 218 -22.88 0.54 17.91
C ALA A 218 -21.60 0.10 17.18
N VAL A 219 -21.50 -1.15 16.74
CA VAL A 219 -20.37 -1.66 15.93
C VAL A 219 -20.27 -0.87 14.61
N ALA A 220 -21.38 -0.70 13.90
CA ALA A 220 -21.44 0.08 12.67
C ALA A 220 -21.00 1.55 12.88
N ALA A 221 -21.47 2.19 13.94
CA ALA A 221 -21.09 3.55 14.29
C ALA A 221 -19.59 3.66 14.65
N ALA A 222 -19.02 2.64 15.31
CA ALA A 222 -17.60 2.58 15.62
C ALA A 222 -16.72 2.46 14.36
N ILE A 223 -17.16 1.69 13.35
CA ILE A 223 -16.49 1.65 12.04
C ILE A 223 -16.51 3.03 11.38
N ASP A 224 -17.68 3.69 11.34
CA ASP A 224 -17.82 5.00 10.69
C ASP A 224 -16.95 6.06 11.37
N ALA A 225 -16.89 6.05 12.70
CA ALA A 225 -16.05 6.95 13.48
C ALA A 225 -14.55 6.67 13.27
N ALA A 226 -14.16 5.41 13.11
CA ALA A 226 -12.77 5.01 12.87
C ALA A 226 -12.32 5.19 11.41
N LEU A 227 -13.25 5.44 10.48
CA LEU A 227 -13.00 5.75 9.07
C LEU A 227 -13.40 7.19 8.72
N PRO A 228 -12.83 8.22 9.38
CA PRO A 228 -13.22 9.59 9.12
C PRO A 228 -12.88 9.95 7.66
N PRO A 229 -13.75 10.69 6.94
CA PRO A 229 -13.56 11.02 5.52
C PRO A 229 -12.19 11.65 5.20
N ALA A 230 -11.65 12.47 6.12
CA ALA A 230 -10.35 13.13 5.96
C ALA A 230 -9.16 12.15 5.85
N LEU A 231 -9.26 10.96 6.44
CA LEU A 231 -8.18 9.95 6.42
C LEU A 231 -8.50 8.78 5.48
N ALA A 232 -9.75 8.32 5.51
CA ALA A 232 -10.23 7.15 4.79
C ALA A 232 -10.67 7.45 3.35
N GLY A 233 -11.07 8.68 3.04
CA GLY A 233 -11.79 8.97 1.80
C GLY A 233 -13.15 8.26 1.75
N PRO A 234 -13.74 8.09 0.55
CA PRO A 234 -15.05 7.45 0.42
C PRO A 234 -14.99 5.95 0.71
N PHE A 235 -16.02 5.44 1.38
CA PHE A 235 -16.27 4.01 1.57
C PHE A 235 -17.78 3.77 1.71
N GLU A 236 -18.18 2.53 1.48
CA GLU A 236 -19.49 2.00 1.81
C GLU A 236 -19.34 0.83 2.77
N ARG A 237 -20.37 0.56 3.57
CA ARG A 237 -20.42 -0.65 4.37
C ARG A 237 -21.83 -1.22 4.45
N THR A 238 -21.93 -2.53 4.63
CA THR A 238 -23.19 -3.18 4.99
C THR A 238 -23.56 -2.88 6.44
N ALA A 239 -24.80 -3.24 6.81
CA ALA A 239 -25.10 -3.47 8.22
C ALA A 239 -24.40 -4.74 8.71
N LEU A 240 -24.18 -4.85 10.03
CA LEU A 240 -23.76 -6.09 10.66
C LEU A 240 -24.91 -7.11 10.55
N ASN A 241 -24.66 -8.22 9.87
CA ASN A 241 -25.70 -9.21 9.59
C ASN A 241 -26.00 -10.10 10.83
N GLY A 242 -26.93 -11.04 10.70
CA GLY A 242 -27.31 -11.95 11.79
C GLY A 242 -26.25 -12.99 12.18
N PHE A 243 -25.18 -13.11 11.39
CA PHE A 243 -24.07 -14.03 11.60
C PHE A 243 -22.79 -13.34 12.08
N GLY A 244 -22.84 -12.03 12.37
CA GLY A 244 -21.66 -11.29 12.83
C GLY A 244 -20.76 -10.75 11.72
N PHE A 245 -21.15 -10.85 10.45
CA PHE A 245 -20.33 -10.37 9.34
C PHE A 245 -20.73 -8.95 8.88
N LEU A 246 -19.73 -8.12 8.61
CA LEU A 246 -19.86 -6.79 8.01
C LEU A 246 -18.86 -6.64 6.87
N GLN A 247 -19.31 -6.09 5.75
CA GLN A 247 -18.47 -5.80 4.60
C GLN A 247 -18.24 -4.30 4.47
N ILE A 248 -17.01 -3.90 4.18
CA ILE A 248 -16.59 -2.55 3.81
C ILE A 248 -16.11 -2.60 2.36
N VAL A 249 -16.51 -1.63 1.55
CA VAL A 249 -16.05 -1.46 0.17
C VAL A 249 -15.48 -0.05 0.01
N ARG A 250 -14.24 0.05 -0.46
CA ARG A 250 -13.60 1.35 -0.74
C ARG A 250 -12.70 1.33 -1.96
N PRO A 251 -12.39 2.47 -2.59
CA PRO A 251 -11.49 2.51 -3.74
C PRO A 251 -10.14 1.85 -3.46
N ARG A 252 -9.65 1.09 -4.44
CA ARG A 252 -8.33 0.44 -4.43
C ARG A 252 -7.51 0.89 -5.64
N PRO A 253 -7.02 2.14 -5.65
CA PRO A 253 -6.22 2.64 -6.76
C PRO A 253 -4.82 2.03 -6.79
N ARG A 254 -4.34 1.46 -5.68
CA ARG A 254 -2.95 1.00 -5.48
C ARG A 254 -2.90 -0.22 -4.56
N ALA A 255 -1.76 -0.88 -4.54
CA ALA A 255 -1.52 -2.00 -3.65
C ALA A 255 -1.47 -1.53 -2.18
N SER A 256 -2.01 -2.34 -1.27
CA SER A 256 -1.90 -2.10 0.18
C SER A 256 -0.54 -2.57 0.72
N LEU A 257 -0.17 -2.18 1.95
CA LEU A 257 1.09 -2.64 2.56
C LEU A 257 1.17 -4.18 2.64
N PRO A 258 0.16 -4.90 3.13
CA PRO A 258 0.20 -6.37 3.15
C PRO A 258 0.40 -6.97 1.76
N GLU A 259 -0.21 -6.39 0.73
CA GLU A 259 -0.06 -6.87 -0.65
C GLU A 259 1.37 -6.67 -1.16
N LEU A 260 1.97 -5.51 -0.91
CA LEU A 260 3.34 -5.19 -1.34
C LEU A 260 4.38 -6.05 -0.62
N LEU A 261 4.22 -6.25 0.69
CA LEU A 261 5.19 -6.96 1.51
C LEU A 261 5.10 -8.48 1.33
N ARG A 262 3.88 -9.03 1.23
CA ARG A 262 3.67 -10.49 1.15
C ARG A 262 3.91 -11.06 -0.26
N ILE A 263 3.74 -10.28 -1.33
CA ILE A 263 3.96 -10.78 -2.69
C ILE A 263 5.45 -10.99 -3.02
N ASP A 264 6.31 -10.13 -2.48
CA ASP A 264 7.75 -10.13 -2.75
C ASP A 264 8.53 -9.93 -1.45
N PRO A 265 8.50 -10.91 -0.53
CA PRO A 265 9.15 -10.80 0.77
C PRO A 265 10.66 -10.63 0.63
N VAL A 266 11.29 -11.23 -0.39
CA VAL A 266 12.72 -11.06 -0.67
C VAL A 266 13.02 -9.63 -1.11
N GLY A 267 12.21 -9.03 -1.97
CA GLY A 267 12.37 -7.63 -2.35
C GLY A 267 12.13 -6.66 -1.20
N ALA A 268 11.13 -6.92 -0.36
CA ALA A 268 10.87 -6.13 0.84
C ALA A 268 12.05 -6.20 1.82
N ALA A 269 12.57 -7.40 2.09
CA ALA A 269 13.75 -7.60 2.93
C ALA A 269 15.00 -6.92 2.34
N ALA A 270 15.21 -6.99 1.01
CA ALA A 270 16.31 -6.30 0.35
C ALA A 270 16.27 -4.78 0.59
N ARG A 271 15.11 -4.16 0.40
CA ARG A 271 14.95 -2.70 0.62
C ARG A 271 15.05 -2.33 2.10
N ALA A 272 14.59 -3.19 3.01
CA ALA A 272 14.79 -3.02 4.45
C ALA A 272 16.27 -3.05 4.85
N VAL A 273 17.03 -4.02 4.33
CA VAL A 273 18.48 -4.14 4.56
C VAL A 273 19.24 -2.94 3.98
N LEU A 274 18.94 -2.55 2.73
CA LEU A 274 19.57 -1.36 2.13
C LEU A 274 19.40 -0.15 3.03
N ARG A 275 18.21 0.04 3.61
CA ARG A 275 17.94 1.12 4.55
C ARG A 275 18.78 1.02 5.82
N GLN A 276 18.86 -0.17 6.41
CA GLN A 276 19.67 -0.39 7.62
C GLN A 276 21.14 -0.06 7.37
N ILE A 277 21.66 -0.41 6.19
CA ILE A 277 23.04 -0.12 5.80
C ILE A 277 23.23 1.40 5.60
N GLU A 278 22.32 2.08 4.91
CA GLU A 278 22.38 3.54 4.72
C GLU A 278 22.41 4.32 6.06
N ARG A 279 21.81 3.76 7.11
CA ARG A 279 21.76 4.34 8.45
C ARG A 279 22.95 3.96 9.33
N SER A 280 23.86 3.13 8.84
CA SER A 280 25.05 2.75 9.61
C SER A 280 25.95 3.98 9.83
N PRO A 281 26.47 4.20 11.05
CA PRO A 281 27.29 5.37 11.35
C PRO A 281 28.56 5.39 10.47
N PRO A 282 29.15 6.57 10.21
CA PRO A 282 30.43 6.68 9.53
C PRO A 282 31.49 5.80 10.20
N GLY A 283 32.19 4.97 9.42
CA GLY A 283 33.17 4.01 9.94
C GLY A 283 32.58 2.70 10.46
N GLY A 284 31.27 2.49 10.29
CA GLY A 284 30.61 1.21 10.56
C GLY A 284 31.14 0.07 9.68
N ALA A 285 30.70 -1.16 10.01
CA ALA A 285 31.07 -2.35 9.25
C ALA A 285 30.72 -2.18 7.77
N ARG A 286 31.66 -2.55 6.90
CA ARG A 286 31.46 -2.53 5.44
C ARG A 286 31.00 -3.87 4.89
N ALA A 287 31.14 -4.93 5.68
CA ALA A 287 30.70 -6.29 5.34
C ALA A 287 29.40 -6.60 6.09
N HIS A 288 28.37 -7.00 5.35
CA HIS A 288 27.06 -7.36 5.89
C HIS A 288 26.70 -8.78 5.46
N ARG A 289 26.46 -9.65 6.44
CA ARG A 289 25.95 -11.01 6.21
C ARG A 289 24.45 -10.98 6.01
N LEU A 290 23.98 -11.50 4.87
CA LEU A 290 22.59 -11.47 4.45
C LEU A 290 22.15 -12.86 3.98
N PRO A 291 20.85 -13.21 4.10
CA PRO A 291 20.33 -14.38 3.41
C PRO A 291 20.63 -14.33 1.91
N ALA A 292 21.10 -15.44 1.34
CA ALA A 292 21.56 -15.52 -0.06
C ALA A 292 20.56 -14.94 -1.07
N ALA A 293 19.26 -15.18 -0.88
CA ALA A 293 18.21 -14.65 -1.76
C ALA A 293 18.10 -13.11 -1.72
N VAL A 294 18.30 -12.51 -0.54
CA VAL A 294 18.28 -11.06 -0.34
C VAL A 294 19.50 -10.42 -0.98
N ARG A 295 20.69 -11.01 -0.77
CA ARG A 295 21.93 -10.57 -1.45
C ARG A 295 21.76 -10.62 -2.96
N ALA A 296 21.34 -11.75 -3.51
CA ALA A 296 21.16 -11.94 -4.95
C ALA A 296 20.17 -10.93 -5.53
N ARG A 297 19.11 -10.56 -4.78
CA ARG A 297 18.17 -9.51 -5.21
C ARG A 297 18.84 -8.14 -5.31
N ILE A 298 19.65 -7.76 -4.32
CA ILE A 298 20.38 -6.48 -4.35
C ILE A 298 21.39 -6.46 -5.50
N GLU A 299 22.14 -7.54 -5.68
CA GLU A 299 23.14 -7.68 -6.76
C GLU A 299 22.51 -7.67 -8.16
N SER A 300 21.28 -8.17 -8.31
CA SER A 300 20.53 -8.10 -9.57
C SER A 300 20.07 -6.67 -9.95
N GLN A 301 20.27 -5.70 -9.07
CA GLN A 301 19.90 -4.30 -9.25
C GLN A 301 21.16 -3.41 -9.15
N PRO A 302 21.94 -3.28 -10.24
CA PRO A 302 23.20 -2.53 -10.22
C PRO A 302 23.04 -1.08 -9.73
N ASP A 303 21.92 -0.44 -10.07
CA ASP A 303 21.62 0.92 -9.64
C ASP A 303 21.46 1.02 -8.11
N TRP A 304 20.89 0.02 -7.46
CA TRP A 304 20.74 -0.01 -6.00
C TRP A 304 22.11 -0.10 -5.30
N ALA A 305 22.98 -0.99 -5.78
CA ALA A 305 24.33 -1.14 -5.22
C ALA A 305 25.18 0.12 -5.44
N ALA A 306 25.04 0.76 -6.60
CA ALA A 306 25.72 2.02 -6.93
C ALA A 306 25.22 3.18 -6.07
N GLU A 307 23.90 3.30 -5.87
CA GLU A 307 23.30 4.30 -4.99
C GLU A 307 23.72 4.09 -3.54
N LEU A 308 23.70 2.85 -3.05
CA LEU A 308 24.15 2.50 -1.70
C LEU A 308 25.60 2.92 -1.48
N SER A 309 26.51 2.52 -2.39
CA SER A 309 27.94 2.84 -2.30
C SER A 309 28.20 4.34 -2.28
N ARG A 310 27.42 5.11 -3.05
CA ARG A 310 27.47 6.57 -3.06
C ARG A 310 26.99 7.17 -1.74
N GLY A 311 25.88 6.67 -1.20
CA GLY A 311 25.28 7.13 0.05
C GLY A 311 26.19 6.89 1.26
N VAL A 312 26.81 5.72 1.35
CA VAL A 312 27.69 5.36 2.48
C VAL A 312 29.15 5.81 2.30
N GLY A 313 29.49 6.42 1.16
CA GLY A 313 30.83 6.91 0.85
C GLY A 313 31.89 5.80 0.76
N GLY A 314 31.60 4.70 0.07
CA GLY A 314 32.55 3.60 -0.13
C GLY A 314 31.91 2.28 -0.57
N THR A 315 32.74 1.28 -0.87
CA THR A 315 32.26 -0.06 -1.24
C THR A 315 31.62 -0.77 -0.06
N VAL A 316 30.44 -1.35 -0.28
CA VAL A 316 29.76 -2.26 0.64
C VAL A 316 29.97 -3.69 0.15
N ILE A 317 30.32 -4.60 1.06
CA ILE A 317 30.52 -6.02 0.80
C ILE A 317 29.30 -6.76 1.36
N LEU A 318 28.64 -7.55 0.53
CA LEU A 318 27.49 -8.38 0.92
C LEU A 318 27.93 -9.85 0.93
N GLU A 319 27.79 -10.51 2.07
CA GLU A 319 28.26 -11.88 2.31
C GLU A 319 27.08 -12.81 2.67
N ASP A 320 27.27 -14.12 2.54
CA ASP A 320 26.34 -15.14 3.06
C ASP A 320 26.59 -15.43 4.56
#